data_AF-A0AA40VTL3-F1
#
_entry.id   AF-A0AA40VTL3-F1
#
_cell.length_a   1.000
_cell.length_b   1.000
_cell.length_c   1.000
_cell.angle_alpha   90.00
_cell.angle_beta   90.00
_cell.angle_gamma   90.00
#
_symmetry.space_group_name_H-M   'P 1'
#
loop_
_entity.id
_entity.type
_entity.pdbx_description
1 polymer ?
#
loop_
_entity_poly.entity_id
_entity_poly.type
_entity_poly.pdbx_seq_one_letter_code
_entity_poly.pdbx_strand_id
1 'polypeptide(L)'
;MMDEIQQLDRKGLRDFGLIGGAIAAGLFGSLLPLIHHESIPILPWLIAAILWVWALIAPTTLNSVYQIWMRIGLVLGWINTRIILGIVFYALLMPMGLVMRGVFHQDPMKRKLDADLATYRVISQVKPRETMEKPF
;
A
#
# COMPACT_ATOMS: atom_id res chain seq x y z
N MET A 1 13.90 2.78 8.37
CA MET A 1 14.50 3.45 7.20
C MET A 1 13.48 4.50 6.79
N MET A 2 13.65 5.74 7.23
CA MET A 2 12.75 6.83 6.83
C MET A 2 13.09 7.12 5.37
N ASP A 3 12.14 6.92 4.45
CA ASP A 3 12.37 7.22 3.04
C ASP A 3 12.83 8.68 2.91
N GLU A 4 14.10 8.85 2.55
CA GLU A 4 14.68 10.17 2.38
C GLU A 4 14.03 10.80 1.14
N ILE A 5 13.28 11.87 1.35
CA ILE A 5 12.60 12.57 0.25
C ILE A 5 13.69 13.14 -0.65
N GLN A 6 13.81 12.58 -1.87
CA GLN A 6 14.80 13.00 -2.84
C GLN A 6 14.69 14.51 -3.08
N GLN A 7 15.77 15.24 -2.83
CA GLN A 7 15.81 16.67 -3.11
C GLN A 7 15.85 16.89 -4.62
N LEU A 8 14.85 17.59 -5.14
CA LEU A 8 14.75 17.91 -6.57
C LEU A 8 15.55 19.17 -6.89
N ASP A 9 16.26 19.14 -8.02
CA ASP A 9 16.87 20.34 -8.61
C ASP A 9 15.78 21.30 -9.13
N ARG A 10 16.16 22.55 -9.45
CA ARG A 10 15.24 23.61 -9.92
C ARG A 10 14.40 23.16 -11.12
N LYS A 11 14.96 22.34 -12.02
CA LYS A 11 14.22 21.75 -13.15
C LYS A 11 13.16 20.75 -12.67
N GLY A 12 13.50 19.87 -11.74
CA GLY A 12 12.55 18.89 -11.17
C GLY A 12 11.39 19.54 -10.43
N LEU A 13 11.62 20.66 -9.73
CA LEU A 13 10.56 21.44 -9.09
C LEU A 13 9.60 22.08 -10.09
N ARG A 14 10.11 22.54 -11.24
CA ARG A 14 9.27 23.05 -12.34
C ARG A 14 8.43 21.94 -12.95
N ASP A 15 9.05 20.78 -13.21
CA ASP A 15 8.36 19.62 -13.77
C ASP A 15 7.26 19.13 -12.82
N PHE A 16 7.49 19.12 -11.50
CA PHE A 16 6.46 18.79 -10.51
C PHE A 16 5.24 19.71 -10.61
N GLY A 17 5.44 21.03 -10.67
CA GLY A 17 4.33 21.99 -10.79
C GLY A 17 3.60 21.91 -12.14
N LEU A 18 4.34 21.69 -13.23
CA LEU A 18 3.77 21.54 -14.58
C LEU A 18 2.95 20.24 -14.70
N ILE A 19 3.53 19.11 -14.31
CA ILE A 19 2.88 17.79 -14.34
C ILE A 19 1.70 17.77 -13.38
N GLY A 20 1.86 18.26 -12.15
CA GLY A 20 0.79 18.34 -11.17
C GLY A 20 -0.39 19.18 -11.65
N GLY A 21 -0.12 20.36 -12.22
CA GLY A 21 -1.16 21.20 -12.82
C GLY A 21 -1.82 20.57 -14.05
N ALA A 22 -1.06 19.88 -14.90
CA ALA A 22 -1.60 19.18 -16.07
C ALA A 22 -2.50 18.00 -15.67
N ILE A 23 -2.10 17.23 -14.66
CA ILE A 23 -2.93 16.15 -14.09
C ILE A 23 -4.20 16.75 -13.47
N ALA A 24 -4.09 17.85 -12.72
CA ALA A 24 -5.23 18.50 -12.10
C ALA A 24 -6.24 19.02 -13.14
N ALA A 25 -5.80 19.77 -14.15
CA ALA A 25 -6.66 20.26 -15.23
C ALA A 25 -7.21 19.12 -16.10
N GLY A 26 -6.37 18.13 -16.44
CA GLY A 26 -6.77 16.98 -17.24
C GLY A 26 -7.83 16.14 -16.53
N LEU A 27 -7.54 15.64 -15.34
CA LEU A 27 -8.46 14.74 -14.62
C LEU A 27 -9.70 15.48 -14.11
N PHE A 28 -9.53 16.58 -13.38
CA PHE A 28 -10.65 17.26 -12.73
C PHE A 28 -11.33 18.29 -13.63
N GLY A 29 -10.58 18.92 -14.53
CA GLY A 29 -11.12 19.93 -15.44
C GLY A 29 -11.71 19.34 -16.72
N SER A 30 -11.29 18.15 -17.16
CA SER A 30 -11.80 17.55 -18.41
C SER A 30 -12.36 16.13 -18.25
N LEU A 31 -11.61 15.20 -17.67
CA LEU A 31 -11.99 13.77 -17.68
C LEU A 31 -13.18 13.46 -16.78
N LEU A 32 -13.19 13.97 -15.54
CA LEU A 32 -14.31 13.79 -14.60
C LEU A 32 -15.63 14.41 -15.10
N PRO A 33 -15.65 15.68 -15.55
CA PRO A 33 -16.84 16.28 -16.16
C PRO A 33 -17.35 15.49 -17.37
N LEU A 34 -16.44 14.98 -18.20
CA LEU A 34 -16.79 14.21 -19.39
C LEU A 34 -17.45 12.87 -19.04
N ILE A 35 -16.96 12.18 -18.00
CA ILE A 35 -17.55 10.92 -17.50
C ILE A 35 -18.89 11.17 -16.81
N HIS A 36 -19.08 12.32 -16.16
CA HIS A 36 -20.31 12.66 -15.44
C HIS A 36 -21.32 13.45 -16.29
N HIS A 37 -21.03 13.70 -17.58
CA HIS A 37 -21.84 14.52 -18.49
C HIS A 37 -22.19 15.91 -17.91
N GLU A 38 -21.29 16.46 -17.10
CA GLU A 38 -21.44 17.74 -16.43
C GLU A 38 -20.72 18.86 -17.21
N SER A 39 -21.12 20.10 -16.95
CA SER A 39 -20.45 21.26 -17.54
C SER A 39 -19.00 21.37 -17.05
N ILE A 40 -18.07 21.73 -17.94
CA ILE A 40 -16.64 21.84 -17.65
C ILE A 40 -16.44 22.89 -16.55
N PRO A 41 -16.01 22.51 -15.33
CA PRO A 41 -15.80 23.45 -14.26
C PRO A 41 -14.53 24.27 -14.55
N ILE A 42 -14.60 25.59 -14.35
CA ILE A 42 -13.45 26.50 -14.51
C ILE A 42 -12.46 26.37 -13.35
N LEU A 43 -12.91 25.87 -12.20
CA LEU A 43 -12.16 25.82 -10.95
C LEU A 43 -10.84 25.03 -11.08
N PRO A 44 -10.81 23.80 -11.65
CA PRO A 44 -9.56 23.05 -11.83
C PRO A 44 -8.59 23.71 -12.81
N TRP A 45 -9.11 24.36 -13.85
CA TRP A 45 -8.30 25.10 -14.83
C TRP A 45 -7.62 26.31 -14.20
N LEU A 46 -8.34 27.04 -13.33
CA LEU A 46 -7.79 28.19 -12.62
C LEU A 46 -6.70 27.78 -11.63
N ILE A 47 -6.89 26.67 -10.90
CA ILE A 47 -5.89 26.10 -9.99
C ILE A 47 -4.64 25.65 -10.76
N ALA A 48 -4.82 24.97 -11.90
CA ALA A 48 -3.70 24.56 -12.76
C ALA A 48 -2.93 25.76 -13.32
N ALA A 49 -3.62 26.81 -13.76
CA ALA A 49 -2.99 28.03 -14.25
C ALA A 49 -2.14 28.72 -13.16
N ILE A 50 -2.67 28.83 -11.93
CA ILE A 50 -1.93 29.37 -10.78
C ILE A 50 -0.69 28.51 -10.50
N LEU A 51 -0.83 27.19 -10.49
CA LEU A 51 0.29 26.25 -10.29
C LEU A 51 1.37 26.39 -11.37
N TRP A 52 0.98 26.51 -12.63
CA TRP A 52 1.91 26.67 -13.74
C TRP A 52 2.64 28.02 -13.68
N VAL A 53 1.93 29.11 -13.40
CA VAL A 53 2.54 30.44 -13.23
C VAL A 53 3.51 30.43 -12.06
N TRP A 54 3.13 29.83 -10.93
CA TRP A 54 3.99 29.73 -9.76
C TRP A 54 5.22 28.85 -10.04
N ALA A 55 5.04 27.72 -10.73
CA ALA A 55 6.15 26.84 -11.13
C ALA A 55 7.16 27.56 -12.04
N LEU A 56 6.71 28.47 -12.91
CA LEU A 56 7.58 29.23 -13.81
C LEU A 56 8.29 30.41 -13.11
N ILE A 57 7.60 31.14 -12.24
CA ILE A 57 8.13 32.35 -11.60
C ILE A 57 9.06 32.01 -10.42
N ALA A 58 8.62 31.11 -9.54
CA ALA A 58 9.31 30.83 -8.28
C ALA A 58 9.35 29.33 -7.96
N PRO A 59 10.11 28.52 -8.71
CA PRO A 59 10.22 27.08 -8.46
C PRO A 59 10.88 26.75 -7.13
N THR A 60 11.70 27.64 -6.57
CA THR A 60 12.43 27.39 -5.31
C THR A 60 11.52 27.38 -4.09
N THR A 61 10.46 28.20 -4.06
CA THR A 61 9.45 28.16 -2.99
C THR A 61 8.55 26.93 -3.09
N LEU A 62 8.44 26.35 -4.28
CA LEU A 62 7.76 25.09 -4.53
C LEU A 62 8.45 23.90 -3.84
N ASN A 63 9.72 24.03 -3.44
CA ASN A 63 10.44 22.97 -2.74
C ASN A 63 9.82 22.64 -1.38
N SER A 64 9.42 23.66 -0.60
CA SER A 64 8.75 23.45 0.68
C SER A 64 7.40 22.74 0.50
N VAL A 65 6.64 23.15 -0.52
CA VAL A 65 5.35 22.52 -0.88
C VAL A 65 5.56 21.08 -1.33
N TYR A 66 6.54 20.83 -2.20
CA TYR A 66 6.92 19.49 -2.66
C TYR A 66 7.27 18.57 -1.49
N GLN A 67 8.09 19.04 -0.54
CA GLN A 67 8.47 18.23 0.63
C GLN A 67 7.26 17.87 1.50
N ILE A 68 6.35 18.81 1.74
CA ILE A 68 5.11 18.54 2.50
C ILE A 68 4.25 17.53 1.74
N TRP A 69 4.06 17.74 0.44
CA TRP A 69 3.30 16.84 -0.41
C TRP A 69 3.88 15.42 -0.42
N MET A 70 5.21 15.30 -0.53
CA MET A 70 5.89 14.01 -0.49
C MET A 70 5.76 13.32 0.86
N ARG A 71 5.81 14.05 1.99
CA ARG A 71 5.54 13.45 3.32
C ARG A 71 4.14 12.86 3.38
N ILE A 72 3.14 13.55 2.85
CA ILE A 72 1.77 13.02 2.75
C ILE A 72 1.76 11.76 1.88
N GLY A 73 2.44 11.80 0.73
CA GLY A 73 2.59 10.65 -0.16
C GLY A 73 3.23 9.44 0.53
N LEU A 74 4.26 9.64 1.35
CA LEU A 74 4.90 8.57 2.12
C LEU A 74 3.96 7.97 3.16
N VAL A 75 3.21 8.79 3.90
CA VAL A 75 2.21 8.31 4.86
C VAL A 75 1.12 7.52 4.14
N LEU A 76 0.64 8.03 2.99
CA LEU A 76 -0.36 7.35 2.19
C LEU A 76 0.17 6.02 1.63
N GLY A 77 1.41 5.99 1.17
CA GLY A 77 2.09 4.77 0.73
C GLY A 77 2.25 3.75 1.86
N TRP A 78 2.57 4.24 3.06
CA TRP A 78 2.60 3.42 4.26
C TRP A 78 1.24 2.78 4.51
N ILE A 79 0.16 3.56 4.55
CA ILE A 79 -1.21 3.06 4.72
C ILE A 79 -1.58 2.07 3.62
N ASN A 80 -1.35 2.43 2.35
CA ASN A 80 -1.71 1.63 1.19
C ASN A 80 -1.06 0.25 1.21
N THR A 81 0.22 0.17 1.57
CA THR A 81 0.93 -1.11 1.68
C THR A 81 0.26 -2.05 2.70
N ARG A 82 -0.21 -1.52 3.83
CA ARG A 82 -0.88 -2.32 4.87
C ARG A 82 -2.28 -2.73 4.44
N ILE A 83 -3.00 -1.83 3.76
CA ILE A 83 -4.31 -2.14 3.19
C ILE A 83 -4.18 -3.26 2.16
N ILE A 84 -3.28 -3.12 1.18
CA ILE A 84 -3.07 -4.13 0.13
C ILE A 84 -2.68 -5.46 0.76
N LEU A 85 -1.71 -5.48 1.67
CA LEU A 85 -1.28 -6.71 2.32
C LEU A 85 -2.40 -7.34 3.16
N GLY A 86 -3.20 -6.52 3.85
CA GLY A 86 -4.38 -6.97 4.59
C GLY A 86 -5.42 -7.59 3.66
N ILE A 87 -5.75 -6.94 2.54
CA ILE A 87 -6.67 -7.46 1.53
C ILE A 87 -6.15 -8.79 0.98
N VAL A 88 -4.87 -8.87 0.60
CA VAL A 88 -4.26 -10.11 0.08
C VAL A 88 -4.32 -11.23 1.12
N PHE A 89 -4.02 -10.93 2.38
CA PHE A 89 -4.13 -11.90 3.47
C PHE A 89 -5.56 -12.44 3.61
N TYR A 90 -6.56 -11.55 3.69
CA TYR A 90 -7.96 -11.97 3.82
C TYR A 90 -8.52 -12.61 2.55
N ALA A 91 -8.05 -12.23 1.36
CA ALA A 91 -8.52 -12.78 0.10
C ALA A 91 -7.90 -14.15 -0.21
N LEU A 92 -6.71 -14.47 0.30
CA LEU A 92 -6.02 -15.73 0.01
C LEU A 92 -5.98 -16.67 1.22
N LEU A 93 -5.43 -16.20 2.35
CA LEU A 93 -5.18 -17.06 3.51
C LEU A 93 -6.47 -17.39 4.26
N MET A 94 -7.41 -16.45 4.39
CA MET A 94 -8.70 -16.70 5.03
C MET A 94 -9.53 -17.76 4.29
N PRO A 95 -9.79 -17.68 2.96
CA PRO A 95 -10.54 -18.71 2.27
C PRO A 95 -9.79 -20.03 2.24
N MET A 96 -8.46 -20.04 2.12
CA MET A 96 -7.67 -21.27 2.22
C MET A 96 -7.90 -22.00 3.55
N GLY A 97 -7.86 -21.28 4.67
CA GLY A 97 -8.16 -21.84 5.99
C GLY A 97 -9.61 -22.33 6.12
N LEU A 98 -10.57 -21.60 5.55
CA LEU A 98 -11.97 -22.00 5.47
C LEU A 98 -12.16 -23.26 4.64
N VAL A 99 -11.48 -23.41 3.51
CA VAL A 99 -11.50 -24.60 2.65
C VAL A 99 -10.88 -25.79 3.38
N MET A 100 -9.74 -25.62 4.06
CA MET A 100 -9.14 -26.70 4.86
C MET A 100 -10.09 -27.18 5.97
N ARG A 101 -10.75 -26.25 6.66
CA ARG A 101 -11.71 -26.59 7.73
C ARG A 101 -13.02 -27.18 7.19
N GLY A 102 -13.56 -26.64 6.11
CA GLY A 102 -14.89 -26.98 5.60
C GLY A 102 -14.91 -28.16 4.62
N VAL A 103 -13.94 -28.22 3.71
CA VAL A 103 -13.85 -29.29 2.70
C VAL A 103 -13.03 -30.45 3.23
N PHE A 104 -11.82 -30.16 3.69
CA PHE A 104 -10.88 -31.22 4.11
C PHE A 104 -11.06 -31.66 5.57
N HIS A 105 -11.86 -30.94 6.36
CA HIS A 105 -12.05 -31.16 7.80
C HIS A 105 -10.71 -31.26 8.57
N GLN A 106 -9.65 -30.68 8.02
CA GLN A 106 -8.31 -30.71 8.61
C GLN A 106 -8.10 -29.44 9.43
N ASP A 107 -7.81 -29.62 10.72
CA ASP A 107 -7.35 -28.54 11.59
C ASP A 107 -5.84 -28.73 11.88
N PRO A 108 -4.95 -28.11 11.07
CA PRO A 108 -3.51 -28.26 11.25
C PRO A 108 -3.03 -27.71 12.60
N MET A 109 -3.79 -26.81 13.22
CA MET A 109 -3.43 -26.26 14.54
C MET A 109 -4.11 -26.98 15.70
N LYS A 110 -4.89 -28.05 15.43
CA LYS A 110 -5.59 -28.88 16.45
C LYS A 110 -6.21 -28.01 17.55
N ARG A 111 -6.98 -27.00 17.16
CA ARG A 111 -7.48 -25.96 18.08
C ARG A 111 -8.63 -26.44 18.96
N LYS A 112 -9.30 -27.53 18.57
CA LYS A 112 -10.33 -28.15 19.40
C LYS A 112 -9.68 -28.86 20.59
N LEU A 113 -10.10 -28.47 21.79
CA LEU A 113 -9.78 -29.17 23.02
C LEU A 113 -10.55 -30.48 23.05
N ASP A 114 -9.83 -31.58 23.17
CA ASP A 114 -10.36 -32.92 23.38
C ASP A 114 -10.49 -33.16 24.90
N ALA A 115 -11.73 -33.33 25.37
CA ALA A 115 -12.03 -33.54 26.78
C ALA A 115 -11.71 -34.96 27.26
N ASP A 116 -11.55 -35.90 26.31
CA ASP A 116 -11.28 -37.32 26.60
C ASP A 116 -9.77 -37.61 26.73
N LEU A 117 -8.92 -36.64 26.38
CA LEU A 117 -7.47 -36.75 26.54
C LEU A 117 -7.04 -36.41 27.97
N ALA A 118 -6.40 -37.37 28.63
CA ALA A 118 -5.81 -37.17 29.95
C ALA A 118 -4.70 -36.10 29.97
N THR A 119 -4.03 -35.85 28.83
CA THR A 119 -2.97 -34.85 28.69
C THR A 119 -2.67 -34.55 27.22
N TYR A 120 -2.46 -33.27 26.88
CA TYR A 120 -2.07 -32.81 25.53
C TYR A 120 -0.58 -32.91 25.22
N ARG A 121 0.24 -33.36 26.18
CA ARG A 121 1.69 -33.50 25.99
C ARG A 121 1.97 -34.63 25.01
N VAL A 122 2.65 -34.30 23.92
CA VAL A 122 3.27 -35.28 23.04
C VAL A 122 4.56 -35.74 23.71
N ILE A 123 4.62 -37.01 24.10
CA ILE A 123 5.83 -37.58 24.73
C ILE A 123 6.93 -37.63 23.66
N SER A 124 8.10 -37.08 24.00
CA SER A 124 9.28 -37.15 23.14
C SER A 124 9.65 -38.60 22.91
N GLN A 125 9.66 -39.04 21.67
CA GLN A 125 10.21 -40.35 21.33
C GLN A 125 11.72 -40.27 21.30
N VAL A 126 12.38 -41.20 21.99
CA VAL A 126 13.84 -41.31 21.97
C VAL A 126 14.23 -41.75 20.56
N LYS A 127 14.76 -40.82 19.77
CA LYS A 127 15.29 -41.15 18.44
C LYS A 127 16.55 -42.04 18.59
N PRO A 128 16.68 -43.11 17.80
CA PRO A 128 17.86 -43.97 17.83
C PRO A 128 19.12 -43.18 17.45
N ARG A 129 20.27 -43.56 18.02
CA ARG A 129 21.56 -42.87 17.81
C ARG A 129 21.96 -42.76 16.33
N GLU A 130 21.59 -43.76 15.52
CA GLU A 130 21.80 -43.77 14.06
C GLU A 130 21.14 -42.58 13.34
N THR A 131 20.07 -41.99 13.89
CA THR A 131 19.46 -40.78 13.31
C THR A 131 20.40 -39.58 13.36
N MET A 132 21.39 -39.56 14.26
CA MET A 132 22.41 -38.51 14.30
C MET A 132 23.56 -38.74 13.31
N GLU A 133 23.68 -39.94 12.74
CA GLU A 133 24.72 -40.27 11.75
C GLU A 133 24.36 -39.73 10.35
N LYS A 134 23.06 -39.53 10.07
CA LYS A 134 22.56 -38.91 8.84
C LYS A 134 21.51 -37.84 9.18
N PRO A 135 21.96 -36.63 9.52
CA PRO A 135 21.09 -35.57 10.01
C PRO A 135 20.26 -34.85 8.91
N PHE A 136 20.45 -35.22 7.64
CA PHE A 136 19.78 -34.61 6.47
C PHE A 136 18.97 -35.67 5.72
#